data_AF-A0A075QU59-F1
#
_entry.id   AF-A0A075QU59-F1
#
_cell.length_a   1.000
_cell.length_b   1.000
_cell.length_c   1.000
_cell.angle_alpha   90.00
_cell.angle_beta   90.00
_cell.angle_gamma   90.00
#
_symmetry.space_group_name_H-M   'P 1'
#
loop_
_entity.id
_entity.type
_entity.pdbx_description
1 polymer ?
#
loop_
_entity_poly.entity_id
_entity_poly.type
_entity_poly.pdbx_seq_one_letter_code
_entity_poly.pdbx_strand_id
1 'polypeptide(L)'
;MEMMVIFLFSVLLIFGFVAFASKPSPIYGGLSLVVSGGLGCAMVVSLEDTFLGLVVFMIYLGGMLVVFGYTAAMATEEYPESWVGNTVALSMLFFALLVELVWFFVSGDVEVSIAVDLFDTVGSYCVGQDYSGVSLLYGCGGWALVLLGWILFITIYIVLEIVRGSS
;
A
#
# COMPACT_ATOMS: atom_id res chain seq x y z
N MET A 1 18.08 -15.19 -3.47
CA MET A 1 17.70 -14.64 -2.14
C MET A 1 16.63 -13.56 -2.31
N GLU A 2 16.81 -12.61 -3.24
CA GLU A 2 15.81 -11.58 -3.60
C GLU A 2 14.38 -12.14 -3.78
N MET A 3 14.17 -13.18 -4.58
CA MET A 3 12.83 -13.78 -4.78
C MET A 3 12.17 -14.31 -3.49
N MET A 4 12.96 -14.87 -2.57
CA MET A 4 12.44 -15.34 -1.29
C MET A 4 12.05 -14.16 -0.39
N VAL A 5 12.80 -13.05 -0.47
CA VAL A 5 12.50 -11.81 0.25
C VAL A 5 11.22 -11.18 -0.26
N ILE A 6 11.03 -11.11 -1.58
CA ILE A 6 9.80 -10.59 -2.22
C ILE A 6 8.59 -11.44 -1.82
N PHE A 7 8.72 -12.77 -1.83
CA PHE A 7 7.67 -13.68 -1.37
C PHE A 7 7.34 -13.49 0.12
N LEU A 8 8.35 -13.28 0.97
CA LEU A 8 8.13 -13.03 2.39
C LEU A 8 7.41 -11.68 2.60
N PHE A 9 7.80 -10.63 1.87
CA PHE A 9 7.11 -9.35 1.90
C PHE A 9 5.67 -9.43 1.40
N SER A 10 5.37 -10.22 0.37
CA SER A 10 4.01 -10.38 -0.14
C SER A 10 3.10 -11.07 0.88
N VAL A 11 3.58 -12.11 1.56
CA VAL A 11 2.84 -12.77 2.66
C VAL A 11 2.59 -11.79 3.82
N LEU A 12 3.63 -11.08 4.28
CA LEU A 12 3.47 -10.09 5.35
C LEU A 12 2.52 -8.95 4.97
N LEU A 13 2.48 -8.57 3.70
CA LEU A 13 1.57 -7.55 3.18
C LEU A 13 0.11 -8.05 3.18
N ILE A 14 -0.14 -9.31 2.82
CA ILE A 14 -1.48 -9.92 2.92
C ILE A 14 -1.94 -9.92 4.38
N PHE A 15 -1.10 -10.39 5.31
CA PHE A 15 -1.38 -10.34 6.73
C PHE A 15 -1.71 -8.91 7.21
N GLY A 16 -0.93 -7.92 6.76
CA GLY A 16 -1.15 -6.50 7.04
C GLY A 16 -2.43 -5.89 6.45
N PHE A 17 -2.98 -6.46 5.38
CA PHE A 17 -4.30 -6.05 4.85
C PHE A 17 -5.47 -6.75 5.55
N VAL A 18 -5.33 -8.03 5.91
CA VAL A 18 -6.36 -8.75 6.69
C VAL A 18 -6.54 -8.07 8.05
N ALA A 19 -5.42 -7.75 8.68
CA ALA A 19 -5.30 -6.88 9.84
C ALA A 19 -6.20 -5.64 9.78
N PHE A 20 -6.07 -4.85 8.71
CA PHE A 20 -6.88 -3.67 8.48
C PHE A 20 -8.36 -4.02 8.22
N ALA A 21 -8.60 -5.05 7.38
CA ALA A 21 -9.94 -5.46 6.96
C ALA A 21 -10.80 -6.06 8.10
N SER A 22 -10.16 -6.53 9.17
CA SER A 22 -10.81 -7.09 10.36
C SER A 22 -11.61 -6.06 11.17
N LYS A 23 -11.48 -4.76 10.84
CA LYS A 23 -12.18 -3.60 11.44
C LYS A 23 -12.19 -3.60 12.99
N PRO A 24 -11.03 -3.60 13.66
CA PRO A 24 -10.98 -3.48 15.12
C PRO A 24 -11.29 -2.02 15.52
N SER A 25 -10.46 -1.06 15.13
CA SER A 25 -10.75 0.38 15.26
C SER A 25 -9.83 1.20 14.34
N PRO A 26 -10.16 2.47 14.03
CA PRO A 26 -9.38 3.28 13.09
C PRO A 26 -7.90 3.45 13.48
N ILE A 27 -7.57 3.52 14.78
CA ILE A 27 -6.19 3.67 15.25
C ILE A 27 -5.36 2.42 14.92
N TYR A 28 -5.86 1.23 15.30
CA TYR A 28 -5.15 -0.02 15.00
C TYR A 28 -5.15 -0.34 13.51
N GLY A 29 -6.21 0.02 12.79
CA GLY A 29 -6.26 -0.05 11.33
C GLY A 29 -5.17 0.81 10.68
N GLY A 30 -5.00 2.06 11.15
CA GLY A 30 -3.94 2.96 10.69
C GLY A 30 -2.54 2.37 10.91
N LEU A 31 -2.29 1.81 12.10
CA LEU A 31 -1.02 1.13 12.40
C LEU A 31 -0.75 -0.05 11.44
N SER A 32 -1.76 -0.88 11.16
CA SER A 32 -1.60 -1.97 10.18
C SER A 32 -1.33 -1.47 8.76
N LEU A 33 -1.95 -0.36 8.35
CA LEU A 33 -1.71 0.25 7.03
C LEU A 33 -0.32 0.88 6.92
N VAL A 34 0.22 1.44 8.01
CA VAL A 34 1.60 1.94 8.04
C VAL A 34 2.59 0.80 7.82
N VAL A 35 2.39 -0.33 8.52
CA VAL A 35 3.25 -1.51 8.37
C VAL A 35 3.11 -2.13 6.99
N SER A 36 1.89 -2.33 6.48
CA SER A 36 1.67 -2.92 5.16
C SER A 36 2.14 -2.01 4.03
N GLY A 37 1.96 -0.69 4.16
CA GLY A 37 2.49 0.30 3.23
C GLY A 37 4.02 0.30 3.19
N GLY A 38 4.67 0.20 4.34
CA GLY A 38 6.14 0.09 4.44
C GLY A 38 6.67 -1.19 3.78
N LEU A 39 6.01 -2.32 4.03
CA LEU A 39 6.35 -3.61 3.39
C LEU A 39 6.12 -3.57 1.87
N GLY A 40 5.03 -2.93 1.42
CA GLY A 40 4.77 -2.72 0.00
C GLY A 40 5.85 -1.86 -0.68
N CYS A 41 6.30 -0.79 -0.01
CA CYS A 41 7.41 0.02 -0.52
C CYS A 41 8.71 -0.79 -0.59
N ALA A 42 9.01 -1.60 0.43
CA ALA A 42 10.18 -2.49 0.44
C ALA A 42 10.11 -3.53 -0.70
N MET A 43 8.93 -4.07 -0.97
CA MET A 43 8.69 -4.99 -2.09
C MET A 43 8.97 -4.32 -3.43
N VAL A 44 8.45 -3.11 -3.69
CA VAL A 44 8.70 -2.37 -4.93
C VAL A 44 10.18 -2.04 -5.11
N VAL A 45 10.87 -1.64 -4.04
CA VAL A 45 12.32 -1.37 -4.07
C VAL A 45 13.12 -2.64 -4.38
N SER A 46 12.70 -3.81 -3.91
CA SER A 46 13.34 -5.09 -4.25
C SER A 46 13.10 -5.54 -5.70
N LEU A 47 12.17 -4.91 -6.42
CA LEU A 47 11.96 -5.09 -7.86
C LEU A 47 12.78 -4.09 -8.70
N GLU A 48 13.77 -3.44 -8.10
CA GLU A 48 14.62 -2.39 -8.71
C GLU A 48 13.89 -1.06 -9.02
N ASP A 49 12.58 -0.98 -8.75
CA ASP A 49 11.73 0.20 -8.96
C ASP A 49 11.86 1.26 -7.83
N THR A 50 13.09 1.74 -7.60
CA THR A 50 13.42 2.60 -6.45
C THR A 50 12.66 3.93 -6.43
N PHE A 51 12.46 4.58 -7.58
CA PHE A 51 11.74 5.86 -7.64
C PHE A 51 10.28 5.68 -7.22
N LEU A 52 9.61 4.67 -7.78
CA LEU A 52 8.21 4.40 -7.54
C LEU A 52 7.98 4.03 -6.07
N GLY A 53 8.85 3.19 -5.50
CA GLY A 53 8.80 2.83 -4.08
C GLY A 53 8.90 4.05 -3.15
N LEU A 54 9.80 5.00 -3.45
CA LEU A 54 9.94 6.23 -2.67
C LEU A 54 8.74 7.18 -2.82
N VAL A 55 8.15 7.28 -4.01
CA VAL A 55 6.94 8.09 -4.24
C VAL A 55 5.76 7.54 -3.44
N VAL A 56 5.57 6.22 -3.43
CA VAL A 56 4.53 5.57 -2.60
C VAL A 56 4.83 5.82 -1.13
N PHE A 57 6.07 5.67 -0.68
CA PHE A 57 6.45 5.94 0.70
C PHE A 57 6.11 7.37 1.12
N MET A 58 6.45 8.38 0.31
CA MET A 58 6.16 9.77 0.64
C MET A 58 4.67 10.11 0.59
N ILE A 59 3.96 9.73 -0.48
CA ILE A 59 2.57 10.15 -0.69
C ILE A 59 1.61 9.35 0.18
N TYR A 60 1.82 8.03 0.30
CA TYR A 60 0.93 7.16 1.07
C TYR A 60 1.21 7.25 2.57
N LEU A 61 2.43 6.92 3.01
CA LEU A 61 2.78 6.94 4.44
C LEU A 61 2.91 8.37 4.97
N GLY A 62 3.57 9.26 4.22
CA GLY A 62 3.77 10.65 4.64
C GLY A 62 2.56 11.56 4.44
N GLY A 63 1.74 11.31 3.43
CA GLY A 63 0.57 12.15 3.11
C GLY A 63 -0.74 11.57 3.65
N MET A 64 -1.26 10.55 2.95
CA MET A 64 -2.61 10.04 3.19
C MET A 64 -2.78 9.43 4.58
N LEU A 65 -1.80 8.67 5.07
CA LEU A 65 -1.90 8.04 6.39
C LEU A 65 -1.78 9.02 7.55
N VAL A 66 -1.08 10.14 7.38
CA VAL A 66 -1.04 11.20 8.40
C VAL A 66 -2.40 11.88 8.53
N VAL A 67 -3.06 12.19 7.40
CA VAL A 67 -4.42 12.74 7.40
C VAL A 67 -5.42 11.73 7.98
N PHE A 68 -5.27 10.44 7.66
CA PHE A 68 -6.06 9.38 8.27
C PHE A 68 -5.87 9.30 9.79
N GLY A 69 -4.63 9.43 10.28
CA GLY A 69 -4.35 9.48 11.71
C GLY A 69 -5.02 10.69 12.39
N TYR A 70 -5.03 11.85 11.72
CA TYR A 70 -5.70 13.05 12.22
C TYR A 70 -7.22 12.88 12.31
N THR A 71 -7.86 12.29 11.29
CA THR A 71 -9.31 12.05 11.32
C THR A 71 -9.68 10.92 12.28
N ALA A 72 -8.84 9.89 12.40
CA ALA A 72 -8.99 8.84 13.41
C ALA A 72 -8.92 9.42 14.83
N ALA A 73 -8.04 10.41 15.07
CA ALA A 73 -7.95 11.12 16.34
C ALA A 73 -9.21 11.95 16.66
N MET A 74 -9.94 12.44 15.65
CA MET A 74 -11.23 13.12 15.85
C MET A 74 -12.40 12.16 16.08
N ALA A 75 -12.27 10.91 15.65
CA ALA A 75 -13.30 9.87 15.78
C ALA A 75 -12.98 8.88 16.91
N THR A 76 -12.12 9.24 17.88
CA THR A 76 -11.75 8.32 18.96
C THR A 76 -12.89 8.13 19.95
N GLU A 77 -13.26 6.86 20.14
CA GLU A 77 -14.14 6.44 21.23
C GLU A 77 -13.34 6.23 22.53
N GLU A 78 -13.99 6.36 23.69
CA GLU A 78 -13.33 6.27 25.02
C GLU A 78 -12.65 4.90 25.25
N TYR A 79 -13.15 3.84 24.63
CA TYR A 79 -12.59 2.49 24.70
C TYR A 79 -12.40 1.91 23.29
N PRO A 80 -11.23 2.12 22.66
CA PRO A 80 -10.99 1.59 21.33
C PRO A 80 -10.95 0.06 21.38
N GLU A 81 -11.72 -0.59 20.49
CA GLU A 81 -11.65 -2.03 20.35
C GLU A 81 -10.24 -2.45 19.91
N SER A 82 -9.64 -3.32 20.72
CA SER A 82 -8.38 -3.96 20.39
C SER A 82 -8.63 -5.23 19.59
N TRP A 83 -7.62 -5.66 18.83
CA TRP A 83 -7.67 -6.91 18.07
C TRP A 83 -7.96 -8.14 18.94
N VAL A 84 -7.51 -8.13 20.18
CA VAL A 84 -7.72 -9.22 21.14
C VAL A 84 -9.08 -9.09 21.85
N GLY A 85 -9.57 -7.86 22.03
CA GLY A 85 -10.86 -7.59 22.64
C GLY A 85 -12.04 -8.00 21.76
N ASN A 86 -11.91 -7.88 20.44
CA ASN A 86 -12.94 -8.29 19.49
C ASN A 86 -12.71 -9.72 19.00
N THR A 87 -13.56 -10.65 19.44
CA THR A 87 -13.49 -12.07 19.07
C THR A 87 -13.63 -12.29 17.57
N VAL A 88 -14.39 -11.44 16.86
CA VAL A 88 -14.55 -11.50 15.41
C VAL A 88 -13.25 -11.11 14.71
N ALA A 89 -12.62 -10.01 15.12
CA ALA A 89 -11.37 -9.55 14.55
C ALA A 89 -10.24 -10.58 14.75
N LEU A 90 -10.13 -11.12 15.96
CA LEU A 90 -9.18 -12.18 16.28
C LEU A 90 -9.44 -13.43 15.43
N SER A 91 -10.70 -13.86 15.30
CA SER A 91 -11.04 -15.04 14.49
C SER A 91 -10.67 -14.90 13.01
N MET A 92 -10.85 -13.70 12.42
CA MET A 92 -10.47 -13.43 11.03
C MET A 92 -8.96 -13.50 10.82
N LEU A 93 -8.18 -12.98 11.77
CA LEU A 93 -6.72 -13.04 11.71
C LEU A 93 -6.19 -14.47 11.81
N PHE A 94 -6.73 -15.25 12.75
CA PHE A 94 -6.37 -16.67 12.86
C PHE A 94 -6.77 -17.45 11.61
N PHE A 95 -7.95 -17.17 11.06
CA PHE A 95 -8.40 -17.81 9.82
C PHE A 95 -7.47 -17.49 8.65
N ALA A 96 -7.08 -16.22 8.47
CA ALA A 96 -6.15 -15.85 7.41
C ALA A 96 -4.77 -16.50 7.58
N LEU A 97 -4.24 -16.54 8.81
CA LEU A 97 -2.98 -17.21 9.12
C LEU A 97 -3.06 -18.71 8.74
N LEU A 98 -4.18 -19.38 9.07
CA LEU A 98 -4.38 -20.78 8.70
C LEU A 98 -4.44 -20.97 7.17
N VAL A 99 -5.13 -20.09 6.45
CA VAL A 99 -5.21 -20.14 4.99
C VAL A 99 -3.83 -19.94 4.36
N GLU A 100 -3.04 -18.98 4.85
CA GLU A 100 -1.67 -18.75 4.38
C GLU A 100 -0.74 -19.94 4.67
N LEU A 101 -0.84 -20.55 5.84
CA LEU A 101 -0.06 -21.75 6.17
C LEU A 101 -0.44 -22.93 5.29
N VAL A 102 -1.73 -23.19 5.11
CA VAL A 102 -2.20 -24.26 4.20
C VAL A 102 -1.73 -23.97 2.78
N TRP A 103 -1.81 -22.72 2.33
CA TRP A 103 -1.29 -22.31 1.02
C TRP A 103 0.21 -22.58 0.92
N PHE A 104 1.00 -22.19 1.92
CA PHE A 104 2.44 -22.43 1.95
C PHE A 104 2.78 -23.93 1.85
N PHE A 105 2.09 -24.78 2.61
CA PHE A 105 2.29 -26.23 2.56
C PHE A 105 1.84 -26.87 1.24
N VAL A 106 0.74 -26.39 0.64
CA VAL A 106 0.23 -26.88 -0.65
C VAL A 106 1.07 -26.39 -1.83
N SER A 107 1.63 -25.18 -1.72
CA SER A 107 2.48 -24.56 -2.75
C SER A 107 3.87 -25.19 -2.87
N GLY A 108 4.20 -26.21 -2.07
CA GLY A 108 5.49 -26.91 -2.10
C GLY A 108 5.92 -27.40 -3.48
N ASP A 109 4.97 -27.64 -4.40
CA ASP A 109 5.21 -28.04 -5.79
C ASP A 109 4.65 -27.06 -6.84
N VAL A 110 3.87 -26.04 -6.44
CA VAL A 110 3.27 -25.08 -7.38
C VAL A 110 4.24 -23.94 -7.63
N GLU A 111 5.26 -24.26 -8.42
CA GLU A 111 5.74 -23.38 -9.48
C GLU A 111 6.06 -21.93 -9.07
N VAL A 112 7.17 -21.80 -8.35
CA VAL A 112 8.03 -20.60 -8.36
C VAL A 112 8.44 -20.21 -9.80
N SER A 113 8.20 -21.06 -10.81
CA SER A 113 8.45 -20.82 -12.25
C SER A 113 7.62 -19.68 -12.85
N ILE A 114 6.40 -19.40 -12.37
CA ILE A 114 5.57 -18.36 -12.99
C ILE A 114 6.14 -16.94 -12.72
N ALA A 115 6.85 -16.74 -11.61
CA ALA A 115 7.48 -15.46 -11.30
C ALA A 115 8.78 -15.23 -12.08
N VAL A 116 9.54 -16.30 -12.37
CA VAL A 116 10.85 -16.20 -13.05
C VAL A 116 10.71 -15.81 -14.52
N ASP A 117 9.65 -16.24 -15.19
CA ASP A 117 9.40 -15.91 -16.62
C ASP A 117 8.82 -14.49 -16.84
N LEU A 118 8.38 -13.81 -15.78
CA LEU A 118 7.83 -12.44 -15.85
C LEU A 118 8.89 -11.34 -15.66
N PHE A 119 10.02 -11.65 -15.02
CA PHE A 119 11.18 -10.76 -14.99
C PHE A 119 11.96 -10.96 -16.27
N ASP A 120 11.47 -10.33 -17.34
CA ASP A 120 12.24 -10.21 -18.56
C ASP A 120 13.56 -9.51 -18.17
N THR A 121 14.69 -10.15 -18.46
CA THR A 121 16.03 -9.59 -18.23
C THR A 121 16.26 -8.51 -19.28
N VAL A 122 15.44 -7.46 -19.22
CA VAL A 122 15.50 -6.35 -20.15
C VAL A 122 16.82 -5.65 -19.87
N GLY A 123 17.69 -5.72 -20.88
CA GLY A 123 19.12 -5.43 -20.76
C GLY A 123 19.40 -4.10 -20.08
N SER A 124 20.53 -4.08 -19.36
CA SER A 124 21.11 -2.92 -18.69
C SER A 124 21.14 -1.68 -19.60
N TYR A 125 20.08 -0.88 -19.53
CA TYR A 125 20.09 0.47 -20.05
C TYR A 125 20.92 1.32 -19.08
N CYS A 126 21.75 2.24 -19.60
CA CYS A 126 22.58 3.11 -18.75
C CYS A 126 21.76 4.08 -17.86
N VAL A 127 20.44 4.10 -18.00
CA VAL A 127 19.50 4.92 -17.25
C VAL A 127 18.43 3.99 -16.68
N GLY A 128 18.18 4.07 -15.37
CA GLY A 128 17.11 3.31 -14.72
C GLY A 128 15.76 3.60 -15.36
N GLN A 129 15.01 2.54 -15.66
CA GLN A 129 13.78 2.61 -16.44
C GLN A 129 12.74 3.54 -15.79
N ASP A 130 12.62 3.54 -14.47
CA ASP A 130 11.59 4.26 -13.72
C ASP A 130 11.75 5.78 -13.84
N TYR A 131 12.96 6.29 -13.66
CA TYR A 131 13.23 7.73 -13.74
C TYR A 131 13.05 8.27 -15.16
N SER A 132 13.35 7.44 -16.16
CA SER A 132 13.17 7.80 -17.57
C SER A 132 11.69 7.98 -17.91
N GLY A 133 10.81 7.10 -17.40
CA GLY A 133 9.36 7.22 -17.60
C GLY A 133 8.78 8.51 -17.03
N VAL A 134 9.24 8.92 -15.85
CA VAL A 134 8.81 10.18 -15.19
C VAL A 134 9.22 11.40 -16.00
N SER A 135 10.42 11.39 -16.59
CA SER A 135 10.87 12.49 -17.45
C SER A 135 10.01 12.61 -18.73
N LEU A 136 9.56 11.49 -19.28
CA LEU A 136 8.69 11.46 -20.46
C LEU A 136 7.28 12.01 -20.18
N LEU A 137 6.80 11.95 -18.93
CA LEU A 137 5.53 12.60 -18.56
C LEU A 137 5.58 14.11 -18.78
N TYR A 138 6.72 14.77 -18.55
CA TYR A 138 6.88 16.19 -18.81
C TYR A 138 7.09 16.52 -20.30
N GLY A 139 7.70 15.60 -21.05
CA GLY A 139 7.91 15.77 -22.49
C GLY A 139 6.65 15.51 -23.33
N CYS A 140 6.12 14.29 -23.26
CA CYS A 140 4.99 13.84 -24.09
C CYS A 140 3.64 13.88 -23.35
N GLY A 141 3.65 13.90 -22.01
CA GLY A 141 2.44 13.80 -21.18
C GLY A 141 1.73 15.12 -20.88
N GLY A 142 2.02 16.21 -21.61
CA GLY A 142 1.53 17.56 -21.29
C GLY A 142 0.02 17.64 -21.03
N TRP A 143 -0.81 17.04 -21.89
CA TRP A 143 -2.28 17.01 -21.68
C TRP A 143 -2.69 16.24 -20.42
N ALA A 144 -2.02 15.14 -20.11
CA ALA A 144 -2.28 14.37 -18.90
C ALA A 144 -1.94 15.19 -17.63
N LEU A 145 -0.83 15.94 -17.66
CA LEU A 145 -0.45 16.82 -16.55
C LEU A 145 -1.45 17.97 -16.33
N VAL A 146 -1.94 18.58 -17.41
CA VAL A 146 -2.99 19.63 -17.33
C VAL A 146 -4.26 19.07 -16.71
N LEU A 147 -4.71 17.88 -17.13
CA LEU A 147 -5.90 17.23 -16.57
C LEU A 147 -5.71 16.86 -15.10
N LEU A 148 -4.57 16.29 -14.71
CA LEU A 148 -4.26 15.96 -13.31
C LEU A 148 -4.23 17.21 -12.43
N GLY A 149 -3.59 18.29 -12.89
CA GLY A 149 -3.58 19.57 -12.19
C GLY A 149 -4.98 20.17 -12.04
N TRP A 150 -5.81 20.08 -13.09
CA TRP A 150 -7.18 20.55 -13.06
C TRP A 150 -8.06 19.76 -12.08
N ILE A 151 -7.92 18.43 -12.05
CA ILE A 151 -8.63 17.57 -11.09
C ILE A 151 -8.22 17.93 -9.66
N LEU A 152 -6.92 18.08 -9.37
CA LEU A 152 -6.45 18.46 -8.04
C LEU A 152 -6.99 19.85 -7.63
N PHE A 153 -6.99 20.82 -8.54
CA PHE A 153 -7.55 22.14 -8.26
C PHE A 153 -9.05 22.09 -7.93
N ILE A 154 -9.84 21.35 -8.72
CA ILE A 154 -11.26 21.14 -8.45
C ILE A 154 -11.46 20.42 -7.11
N THR A 155 -10.65 19.41 -6.78
CA THR A 155 -10.79 18.69 -5.50
C THR A 155 -10.60 19.61 -4.29
N ILE A 156 -9.66 20.55 -4.35
CA ILE A 156 -9.49 21.55 -3.28
C ILE A 156 -10.73 22.43 -3.16
N TYR A 157 -11.29 22.89 -4.28
CA TYR A 157 -12.52 23.67 -4.27
C TYR A 157 -13.70 22.90 -3.67
N ILE A 158 -13.87 21.63 -4.06
CA ILE A 158 -14.91 20.75 -3.52
C ILE A 158 -14.73 20.56 -2.02
N VAL A 159 -13.52 20.24 -1.56
CA VAL A 159 -13.24 20.05 -0.13
C VAL A 159 -13.50 21.34 0.66
N LEU A 160 -13.10 22.50 0.13
CA LEU A 160 -13.39 23.79 0.76
C LEU A 160 -14.89 24.03 0.89
N GLU A 161 -15.68 23.79 -0.16
CA GLU A 161 -17.13 23.99 -0.12
C GLU A 161 -17.83 23.02 0.85
N ILE A 162 -17.37 21.77 0.92
CA ILE A 162 -17.89 20.78 1.88
C ILE A 162 -17.58 21.19 3.33
N VAL A 163 -16.35 21.61 3.61
CA VAL A 163 -15.92 21.98 4.98
C VAL A 163 -16.48 23.33 5.41
N ARG A 164 -16.83 24.22 4.47
CA ARG A 164 -17.38 25.55 4.78
C ARG A 164 -18.70 25.48 5.56
N GLY A 165 -19.42 24.36 5.44
CA GLY A 165 -20.72 24.14 6.09
C GLY A 165 -21.80 25.07 5.53
N SER A 166 -23.05 24.64 5.58
CA SER A 166 -24.17 25.57 5.35
C SER A 166 -24.21 26.56 6.51
N SER A 167 -23.85 27.82 6.27
CA SER A 167 -24.39 28.91 7.08
C SER A 167 -25.90 28.98 6.92
#